data_AF-A0A9D9PSL8-F1
#
_entry.id   AF-A0A9D9PSL8-F1
#
_cell.length_a   1.000
_cell.length_b   1.000
_cell.length_c   1.000
_cell.angle_alpha   90.00
_cell.angle_beta   90.00
_cell.angle_gamma   90.00
#
_symmetry.space_group_name_H-M   'P 1'
#
loop_
_entity.id
_entity.type
_entity.pdbx_description
1 polymer ?
#
loop_
_entity_poly.entity_id
_entity_poly.type
_entity_poly.pdbx_seq_one_letter_code
_entity_poly.pdbx_strand_id
1 'polypeptide(L)'
;FRVHDWRNDVLDLGEVPGSLIKEWSEGKLDYSVKVQCNKILFAGYDLILSVGQIVPHEVVGMANYTKNLMVGVGGSDMINKSHFLGASYGLGRLMGLNDTPVRKLFNYAVHTYLSELPILFVMTVMAKNKTTGQMDMRGLFVGDDDDTFAMGVRLSQQVNFDLLDEPLKKVVVFLDPEEFKSTWLGNKSVYRTRMAIADGGELIVLAPGLKQFGEDPQIDKLIRKYGYKGTPATLKAVAENEDIRQNLGAAAHLIHGSSEGRFTITYCPGPGVTLDEVRSIGFQAAPLDEMLKRYNPDKLKDGFNTMPDGEKIFYISNPALGLWALKSQFNL
;
A
#
# COMPACT_ATOMS: atom_id res chain seq x y z
N PHE A 1 -10.96 -26.52 5.37
CA PHE A 1 -10.08 -25.38 5.06
C PHE A 1 -8.72 -25.63 5.69
N ARG A 2 -7.62 -25.30 5.01
CA ARG A 2 -6.25 -25.33 5.56
C ARG A 2 -5.72 -23.90 5.58
N VAL A 3 -5.31 -23.42 6.75
CA VAL A 3 -4.74 -22.09 6.90
C VAL A 3 -3.26 -22.17 6.58
N HIS A 4 -2.74 -21.21 5.81
CA HIS A 4 -1.32 -21.17 5.48
C HIS A 4 -0.47 -20.76 6.68
N ASP A 5 0.50 -21.60 7.04
CA ASP A 5 1.59 -21.24 7.94
C ASP A 5 2.84 -20.84 7.13
N TRP A 6 3.00 -19.53 6.91
CA TRP A 6 4.11 -18.96 6.15
C TRP A 6 5.49 -19.14 6.82
N ARG A 7 5.54 -19.60 8.07
CA ARG A 7 6.79 -19.87 8.79
C ARG A 7 7.23 -21.32 8.66
N ASN A 8 6.28 -22.25 8.76
CA ASN A 8 6.60 -23.68 8.95
C ASN A 8 6.18 -24.59 7.79
N ASP A 9 5.26 -24.15 6.91
CA ASP A 9 4.70 -25.01 5.86
C ASP A 9 5.22 -24.70 4.44
N VAL A 10 6.35 -24.01 4.33
CA VAL A 10 6.94 -23.61 3.04
C VAL A 10 8.07 -24.53 2.60
N LEU A 11 8.20 -24.74 1.29
CA LEU A 11 9.36 -25.35 0.64
C LEU A 11 10.24 -24.26 0.02
N ASP A 12 11.57 -24.42 0.14
CA ASP A 12 12.55 -23.63 -0.61
C ASP A 12 12.64 -24.17 -2.04
N LEU A 13 12.27 -23.35 -3.04
CA LEU A 13 12.23 -23.73 -4.45
C LEU A 13 13.42 -23.18 -5.25
N GLY A 14 13.99 -22.06 -4.79
CA GLY A 14 15.12 -21.38 -5.43
C GLY A 14 15.25 -19.93 -4.96
N GLU A 15 15.83 -19.09 -5.80
CA GLU A 15 15.99 -17.66 -5.51
C GLU A 15 15.90 -16.78 -6.75
N VAL A 16 15.48 -15.54 -6.55
CA VAL A 16 15.61 -14.48 -7.54
C VAL A 16 16.95 -13.78 -7.29
N PRO A 17 17.88 -13.80 -8.27
CA PRO A 17 19.21 -13.22 -8.10
C PRO A 17 19.17 -11.73 -7.77
N GLY A 18 20.08 -11.29 -6.90
CA GLY A 18 20.21 -9.88 -6.53
C GLY A 18 20.57 -8.96 -7.70
N SER A 19 21.17 -9.48 -8.77
CA SER A 19 21.40 -8.74 -10.01
C SER A 19 20.11 -8.30 -10.69
N LEU A 20 19.07 -9.14 -10.70
CA LEU A 20 17.75 -8.78 -11.23
C LEU A 20 17.06 -7.76 -10.33
N ILE A 21 17.15 -7.92 -9.01
CA ILE A 21 16.62 -6.94 -8.05
C ILE A 21 17.30 -5.58 -8.24
N LYS A 22 18.61 -5.57 -8.48
CA LYS A 22 19.38 -4.36 -8.77
C LYS A 22 18.94 -3.70 -10.07
N GLU A 23 18.75 -4.47 -11.13
CA GLU A 23 18.23 -3.96 -12.38
C GLU A 23 16.84 -3.35 -12.20
N TRP A 24 15.88 -4.11 -11.65
CA TRP A 24 14.49 -3.67 -11.53
C TRP A 24 14.31 -2.52 -10.53
N SER A 25 15.15 -2.44 -9.50
CA SER A 25 15.14 -1.34 -8.54
C SER A 25 15.96 -0.12 -8.96
N GLU A 26 16.55 -0.13 -10.16
CA GLU A 26 17.41 0.95 -10.68
C GLU A 26 18.63 1.22 -9.78
N GLY A 27 19.23 0.15 -9.26
CA GLY A 27 20.42 0.19 -8.42
C GLY A 27 20.16 0.46 -6.94
N LYS A 28 18.91 0.62 -6.51
CA LYS A 28 18.58 0.94 -5.11
C LYS A 28 18.81 -0.22 -4.15
N LEU A 29 18.67 -1.46 -4.62
CA LEU A 29 18.74 -2.68 -3.83
C LEU A 29 19.47 -3.78 -4.60
N ASP A 30 20.16 -4.71 -3.92
CA ASP A 30 20.95 -5.76 -4.59
C ASP A 30 20.94 -7.12 -3.86
N TYR A 31 20.04 -7.32 -2.90
CA TYR A 31 19.88 -8.61 -2.23
C TYR A 31 19.17 -9.64 -3.12
N SER A 32 19.45 -10.94 -2.92
CA SER A 32 18.63 -12.01 -3.49
C SER A 32 17.33 -12.22 -2.69
N VAL A 33 16.32 -12.81 -3.32
CA VAL A 33 15.02 -13.11 -2.69
C VAL A 33 14.74 -14.60 -2.81
N LYS A 34 14.54 -15.30 -1.70
CA LYS A 34 14.16 -16.73 -1.72
C LYS A 34 12.77 -16.91 -2.33
N VAL A 35 12.64 -17.89 -3.20
CA VAL A 35 11.34 -18.35 -3.70
C VAL A 35 10.87 -19.49 -2.81
N GLN A 36 9.84 -19.20 -2.02
CA GLN A 36 9.25 -20.12 -1.06
C GLN A 36 7.75 -20.19 -1.27
N CYS A 37 7.18 -21.38 -1.23
CA CYS A 37 5.73 -21.60 -1.35
C CYS A 37 5.25 -22.73 -0.46
N ASN A 38 3.98 -22.71 -0.09
CA ASN A 38 3.37 -23.74 0.72
C ASN A 38 3.50 -25.12 0.04
N LYS A 39 4.01 -26.12 0.79
CA LYS A 39 4.20 -27.50 0.33
C LYS A 39 2.93 -28.14 -0.22
N ILE A 40 1.75 -27.65 0.19
CA ILE A 40 0.47 -28.16 -0.29
C ILE A 40 0.32 -28.06 -1.80
N LEU A 41 0.90 -27.04 -2.44
CA LEU A 41 0.81 -26.87 -3.90
C LEU A 41 1.36 -28.06 -4.68
N PHE A 42 2.22 -28.87 -4.05
CA PHE A 42 2.90 -30.03 -4.64
C PHE A 42 2.25 -31.37 -4.28
N ALA A 43 1.01 -31.36 -3.77
CA ALA A 43 0.31 -32.57 -3.35
C ALA A 43 -0.25 -33.44 -4.51
N GLY A 44 0.14 -33.15 -5.77
CA GLY A 44 -0.32 -33.89 -6.95
C GLY A 44 -1.73 -33.53 -7.41
N TYR A 45 -2.11 -32.26 -7.34
CA TYR A 45 -3.41 -31.79 -7.83
C TYR A 45 -3.47 -31.79 -9.36
N ASP A 46 -4.62 -32.17 -9.92
CA ASP A 46 -4.89 -32.04 -11.35
C ASP A 46 -5.15 -30.58 -11.78
N LEU A 47 -5.59 -29.74 -10.84
CA LEU A 47 -5.87 -28.31 -11.06
C LEU A 47 -5.80 -27.54 -9.74
N ILE A 48 -5.17 -26.36 -9.78
CA ILE A 48 -5.10 -25.41 -8.67
C ILE A 48 -5.78 -24.11 -9.11
N LEU A 49 -6.88 -23.74 -8.45
CA LEU A 49 -7.57 -22.48 -8.71
C LEU A 49 -7.11 -21.40 -7.74
N SER A 50 -6.47 -20.36 -8.25
CA SER A 50 -6.11 -19.17 -7.48
C SER A 50 -7.18 -18.10 -7.65
N VAL A 51 -8.07 -17.98 -6.67
CA VAL A 51 -9.23 -17.06 -6.73
C VAL A 51 -8.91 -15.78 -5.97
N GLY A 52 -9.15 -14.62 -6.59
CA GLY A 52 -8.97 -13.33 -5.92
C GLY A 52 -9.52 -12.14 -6.70
N GLN A 53 -9.34 -10.96 -6.13
CA GLN A 53 -9.77 -9.69 -6.75
C GLN A 53 -8.57 -8.86 -7.20
N ILE A 54 -8.61 -8.36 -8.44
CA ILE A 54 -7.69 -7.34 -8.95
C ILE A 54 -8.11 -5.98 -8.38
N VAL A 55 -7.22 -5.37 -7.60
CA VAL A 55 -7.40 -4.04 -6.99
C VAL A 55 -6.08 -3.30 -6.88
N PRO A 56 -6.10 -1.96 -6.79
CA PRO A 56 -4.88 -1.17 -6.56
C PRO A 56 -4.23 -1.48 -5.21
N HIS A 57 -2.92 -1.66 -5.22
CA HIS A 57 -2.16 -2.18 -4.09
C HIS A 57 -0.81 -1.47 -3.93
N GLU A 58 -0.53 -0.99 -2.71
CA GLU A 58 0.62 -0.12 -2.40
C GLU A 58 1.99 -0.80 -2.54
N VAL A 59 2.06 -2.12 -2.46
CA VAL A 59 3.32 -2.87 -2.62
C VAL A 59 3.63 -3.25 -4.07
N VAL A 60 2.66 -3.84 -4.77
CA VAL A 60 2.88 -4.49 -6.08
C VAL A 60 2.33 -3.68 -7.26
N GLY A 61 1.58 -2.61 -6.99
CA GLY A 61 0.87 -1.82 -7.98
C GLY A 61 -0.57 -2.28 -8.13
N MET A 62 -0.77 -3.49 -8.63
CA MET A 62 -2.08 -4.17 -8.72
C MET A 62 -2.01 -5.51 -7.99
N ALA A 63 -2.97 -5.81 -7.11
CA ALA A 63 -3.05 -7.07 -6.36
C ALA A 63 -3.37 -8.28 -7.27
N ASN A 64 -3.52 -9.46 -6.65
CA ASN A 64 -3.90 -10.73 -7.31
C ASN A 64 -2.82 -11.33 -8.22
N TYR A 65 -3.22 -12.34 -8.99
CA TYR A 65 -2.39 -13.10 -9.92
C TYR A 65 -1.22 -13.74 -9.16
N THR A 66 0.02 -13.64 -9.66
CA THR A 66 1.22 -14.23 -9.03
C THR A 66 1.45 -13.80 -7.57
N LYS A 67 0.92 -12.65 -7.12
CA LYS A 67 0.93 -12.24 -5.71
C LYS A 67 0.24 -13.24 -4.79
N ASN A 68 -0.83 -13.89 -5.24
CA ASN A 68 -1.55 -14.87 -4.41
C ASN A 68 -0.64 -16.06 -4.06
N LEU A 69 0.29 -16.40 -4.95
CA LEU A 69 1.25 -17.47 -4.72
C LEU A 69 2.43 -16.98 -3.89
N MET A 70 3.05 -15.86 -4.30
CA MET A 70 4.30 -15.38 -3.70
C MET A 70 4.13 -14.70 -2.35
N VAL A 71 2.91 -14.25 -2.01
CA VAL A 71 2.58 -13.66 -0.71
C VAL A 71 1.50 -14.47 -0.02
N GLY A 72 0.41 -14.81 -0.72
CA GLY A 72 -0.74 -15.48 -0.11
C GLY A 72 -0.44 -16.91 0.38
N VAL A 73 0.42 -17.64 -0.33
CA VAL A 73 0.95 -18.94 0.08
C VAL A 73 2.48 -18.99 0.03
N GLY A 74 3.13 -17.84 0.19
CA GLY A 74 4.58 -17.67 0.09
C GLY A 74 5.30 -17.59 1.43
N GLY A 75 6.63 -17.56 1.39
CA GLY A 75 7.47 -17.48 2.60
C GLY A 75 7.82 -16.07 3.06
N SER A 76 8.36 -15.99 4.29
CA SER A 76 8.69 -14.73 4.97
C SER A 76 9.68 -13.84 4.22
N ASP A 77 10.68 -14.44 3.55
CA ASP A 77 11.72 -13.71 2.83
C ASP A 77 11.13 -12.94 1.64
N MET A 78 10.32 -13.63 0.81
CA MET A 78 9.58 -13.04 -0.30
C MET A 78 8.66 -11.92 0.17
N ILE A 79 7.89 -12.15 1.24
CA ILE A 79 6.98 -11.13 1.80
C ILE A 79 7.75 -9.88 2.21
N ASN A 80 8.75 -10.01 3.08
CA ASN A 80 9.45 -8.86 3.64
C ASN A 80 10.25 -8.08 2.58
N LYS A 81 10.98 -8.79 1.71
CA LYS A 81 11.81 -8.16 0.68
C LYS A 81 10.99 -7.55 -0.44
N SER A 82 9.89 -8.17 -0.87
CA SER A 82 9.01 -7.56 -1.88
C SER A 82 8.37 -6.27 -1.40
N HIS A 83 7.97 -6.18 -0.12
CA HIS A 83 7.46 -4.92 0.47
C HIS A 83 8.50 -3.82 0.43
N PHE A 84 9.75 -4.14 0.79
CA PHE A 84 10.83 -3.16 0.78
C PHE A 84 11.29 -2.78 -0.63
N LEU A 85 11.25 -3.71 -1.59
CA LEU A 85 11.48 -3.44 -3.00
C LEU A 85 10.45 -2.45 -3.56
N GLY A 86 9.16 -2.71 -3.32
CA GLY A 86 8.08 -1.81 -3.74
C GLY A 86 8.24 -0.41 -3.13
N ALA A 87 8.46 -0.34 -1.82
CA ALA A 87 8.66 0.91 -1.11
C ALA A 87 9.85 1.71 -1.66
N SER A 88 11.00 1.05 -1.85
CA SER A 88 12.23 1.68 -2.36
C SER A 88 12.10 2.17 -3.79
N TYR A 89 11.34 1.47 -4.63
CA TYR A 89 11.12 1.89 -6.03
C TYR A 89 10.34 3.21 -6.11
N GLY A 90 9.34 3.37 -5.24
CA GLY A 90 8.60 4.60 -5.05
C GLY A 90 7.12 4.45 -5.42
N LEU A 91 6.24 4.76 -4.47
CA LEU A 91 4.82 4.45 -4.59
C LEU A 91 4.12 5.12 -5.79
N GLY A 92 4.47 6.39 -6.08
CA GLY A 92 3.90 7.13 -7.21
C GLY A 92 4.27 6.56 -8.59
N ARG A 93 5.24 5.64 -8.65
CA ARG A 93 5.69 4.98 -9.88
C ARG A 93 5.13 3.58 -10.06
N LEU A 94 4.48 3.02 -9.03
CA LEU A 94 4.03 1.62 -9.05
C LEU A 94 2.54 1.49 -8.76
N MET A 95 1.98 2.33 -7.88
CA MET A 95 0.61 2.18 -7.41
C MET A 95 -0.35 2.21 -8.60
N GLY A 96 -1.16 1.16 -8.72
CA GLY A 96 -2.11 1.03 -9.79
C GLY A 96 -1.55 0.56 -11.15
N LEU A 97 -0.26 0.24 -11.23
CA LEU A 97 0.38 -0.27 -12.46
C LEU A 97 0.69 -1.77 -12.33
N ASN A 98 0.75 -2.47 -13.46
CA ASN A 98 1.10 -3.90 -13.54
C ASN A 98 2.54 -4.15 -13.99
N ASP A 99 3.25 -3.17 -14.55
CA ASP A 99 4.69 -3.27 -14.80
C ASP A 99 5.47 -2.62 -13.65
N THR A 100 5.78 -3.41 -12.62
CA THR A 100 6.48 -2.94 -11.41
C THR A 100 7.60 -3.91 -11.03
N PRO A 101 8.65 -3.49 -10.31
CA PRO A 101 9.72 -4.38 -9.88
C PRO A 101 9.22 -5.55 -9.03
N VAL A 102 8.22 -5.32 -8.20
CA VAL A 102 7.60 -6.37 -7.38
C VAL A 102 6.78 -7.33 -8.24
N ARG A 103 6.07 -6.85 -9.27
CA ARG A 103 5.38 -7.74 -10.21
C ARG A 103 6.37 -8.57 -11.01
N LYS A 104 7.48 -7.98 -11.49
CA LYS A 104 8.57 -8.71 -12.15
C LYS A 104 9.16 -9.79 -11.26
N LEU A 105 9.42 -9.48 -9.98
CA LEU A 105 9.85 -10.44 -8.96
C LEU A 105 8.87 -11.61 -8.83
N PHE A 106 7.58 -11.34 -8.69
CA PHE A 106 6.59 -12.41 -8.53
C PHE A 106 6.37 -13.24 -9.80
N ASN A 107 6.34 -12.60 -10.97
CA ASN A 107 6.20 -13.29 -12.25
C ASN A 107 7.42 -14.16 -12.51
N TYR A 108 8.64 -13.65 -12.29
CA TYR A 108 9.86 -14.46 -12.40
C TYR A 108 9.78 -15.71 -11.51
N ALA A 109 9.40 -15.53 -10.24
CA ALA A 109 9.33 -16.64 -9.30
C ALA A 109 8.30 -17.70 -9.70
N VAL A 110 7.11 -17.30 -10.16
CA VAL A 110 6.07 -18.23 -10.64
C VAL A 110 6.49 -18.91 -11.94
N HIS A 111 6.91 -18.14 -12.95
CA HIS A 111 7.26 -18.65 -14.27
C HIS A 111 8.49 -19.54 -14.26
N THR A 112 9.41 -19.35 -13.31
CA THR A 112 10.65 -20.14 -13.21
C THR A 112 10.48 -21.39 -12.34
N TYR A 113 9.76 -21.29 -11.21
CA TYR A 113 9.75 -22.35 -10.20
C TYR A 113 8.42 -23.07 -10.05
N LEU A 114 7.33 -22.53 -10.60
CA LEU A 114 5.98 -23.10 -10.48
C LEU A 114 5.34 -23.38 -11.86
N SER A 115 6.08 -23.28 -12.97
CA SER A 115 5.54 -23.45 -14.33
C SER A 115 4.91 -24.82 -14.60
N GLU A 116 5.37 -25.85 -13.91
CA GLU A 116 4.87 -27.22 -14.06
C GLU A 116 3.59 -27.49 -13.25
N LEU A 117 3.19 -26.56 -12.37
CA LEU A 117 1.96 -26.71 -11.59
C LEU A 117 0.73 -26.29 -12.43
N PRO A 118 -0.39 -27.03 -12.39
CA PRO A 118 -1.58 -26.71 -13.16
C PRO A 118 -2.38 -25.58 -12.49
N ILE A 119 -1.83 -24.36 -12.49
CA ILE A 119 -2.43 -23.20 -11.82
C ILE A 119 -3.25 -22.38 -12.81
N LEU A 120 -4.53 -22.15 -12.46
CA LEU A 120 -5.40 -21.23 -13.18
C LEU A 120 -5.83 -20.09 -12.25
N PHE A 121 -5.65 -18.85 -12.69
CA PHE A 121 -6.07 -17.68 -11.92
C PHE A 121 -7.49 -17.29 -12.28
N VAL A 122 -8.34 -17.16 -11.27
CA VAL A 122 -9.72 -16.68 -11.38
C VAL A 122 -9.78 -15.30 -10.73
N MET A 123 -9.79 -14.28 -11.56
CA MET A 123 -9.55 -12.90 -11.15
C MET A 123 -10.79 -12.04 -11.37
N THR A 124 -11.35 -11.51 -10.28
CA THR A 124 -12.50 -10.62 -10.34
C THR A 124 -12.08 -9.16 -10.31
N VAL A 125 -12.85 -8.30 -10.96
CA VAL A 125 -12.83 -6.86 -10.74
C VAL A 125 -14.16 -6.49 -10.11
N MET A 126 -14.14 -6.06 -8.85
CA MET A 126 -15.34 -5.62 -8.12
C MET A 126 -15.29 -4.11 -7.93
N ALA A 127 -16.42 -3.41 -8.08
CA ALA A 127 -16.51 -1.99 -7.80
C ALA A 127 -17.77 -1.66 -7.03
N LYS A 128 -17.69 -0.67 -6.12
CA LYS A 128 -18.87 -0.19 -5.41
C LYS A 128 -19.73 0.63 -6.36
N ASN A 129 -20.99 0.26 -6.48
CA ASN A 129 -21.99 1.02 -7.18
C ASN A 129 -22.31 2.30 -6.38
N LYS A 130 -22.00 3.47 -6.95
CA LYS A 130 -22.18 4.76 -6.24
C LYS A 130 -23.66 5.11 -6.02
N THR A 131 -24.59 4.52 -6.77
CA THR A 131 -26.04 4.74 -6.63
C THR A 131 -26.66 3.82 -5.59
N THR A 132 -26.35 2.51 -5.64
CA THR A 132 -26.98 1.51 -4.76
C THR A 132 -26.16 1.22 -3.50
N GLY A 133 -24.87 1.60 -3.49
CA GLY A 133 -23.93 1.28 -2.42
C GLY A 133 -23.43 -0.18 -2.41
N GLN A 134 -23.93 -1.04 -3.31
CA GLN A 134 -23.58 -2.46 -3.39
C GLN A 134 -22.26 -2.70 -4.13
N MET A 135 -21.62 -3.85 -3.89
CA MET A 135 -20.45 -4.28 -4.64
C MET A 135 -20.86 -5.08 -5.87
N ASP A 136 -20.57 -4.54 -7.06
CA ASP A 136 -20.87 -5.17 -8.34
C ASP A 136 -19.61 -5.82 -8.94
N MET A 137 -19.74 -7.03 -9.50
CA MET A 137 -18.69 -7.61 -10.32
C MET A 137 -18.69 -6.92 -11.69
N ARG A 138 -17.63 -6.18 -11.97
CA ARG A 138 -17.44 -5.45 -13.24
C ARG A 138 -16.79 -6.32 -14.31
N GLY A 139 -16.02 -7.33 -13.90
CA GLY A 139 -15.39 -8.30 -14.81
C GLY A 139 -14.89 -9.55 -14.10
N LEU A 140 -14.79 -10.62 -14.88
CA LEU A 140 -14.19 -11.90 -14.49
C LEU A 140 -13.17 -12.27 -15.57
N PHE A 141 -11.92 -12.46 -15.17
CA PHE A 141 -10.80 -12.81 -16.03
C PHE A 141 -10.23 -14.13 -15.55
N VAL A 142 -10.19 -15.13 -16.42
CA VAL A 142 -9.71 -16.47 -16.09
C VAL A 142 -8.62 -16.85 -17.08
N GLY A 143 -7.43 -17.12 -16.58
CA GLY A 143 -6.25 -17.44 -17.39
C GLY A 143 -5.02 -17.67 -16.52
N ASP A 144 -3.93 -18.06 -17.16
CA ASP A 144 -2.64 -18.40 -16.57
C ASP A 144 -1.50 -17.49 -17.07
N ASP A 145 -1.84 -16.45 -17.83
CA ASP A 145 -0.89 -15.58 -18.53
C ASP A 145 -0.95 -14.10 -18.07
N ASP A 146 0.13 -13.38 -18.40
CA ASP A 146 0.31 -11.97 -18.05
C ASP A 146 -0.66 -11.03 -18.80
N ASP A 147 -1.13 -11.40 -20.00
CA ASP A 147 -2.05 -10.59 -20.80
C ASP A 147 -3.47 -10.63 -20.21
N THR A 148 -3.91 -11.79 -19.72
CA THR A 148 -5.18 -11.95 -19.00
C THR A 148 -5.19 -11.12 -17.73
N PHE A 149 -4.10 -11.11 -16.98
CA PHE A 149 -3.96 -10.21 -15.83
C PHE A 149 -3.99 -8.74 -16.26
N ALA A 150 -3.28 -8.37 -17.34
CA ALA A 150 -3.27 -7.00 -17.85
C ALA A 150 -4.66 -6.51 -18.31
N MET A 151 -5.48 -7.38 -18.90
CA MET A 151 -6.88 -7.07 -19.24
C MET A 151 -7.70 -6.70 -18.00
N GLY A 152 -7.58 -7.48 -16.93
CA GLY A 152 -8.27 -7.20 -15.67
C GLY A 152 -7.76 -5.94 -14.97
N VAL A 153 -6.46 -5.66 -15.07
CA VAL A 153 -5.86 -4.42 -14.57
C VAL A 153 -6.42 -3.20 -15.28
N ARG A 154 -6.52 -3.21 -16.62
CA ARG A 154 -7.11 -2.10 -17.39
C ARG A 154 -8.54 -1.80 -16.95
N LEU A 155 -9.36 -2.84 -16.74
CA LEU A 155 -10.72 -2.64 -16.23
C LEU A 155 -10.70 -2.07 -14.80
N SER A 156 -9.87 -2.63 -13.91
CA SER A 156 -9.74 -2.14 -12.54
C SER A 156 -9.31 -0.68 -12.47
N GLN A 157 -8.40 -0.24 -13.34
CA GLN A 157 -7.99 1.17 -13.46
C GLN A 157 -9.15 2.10 -13.79
N GLN A 158 -10.11 1.64 -14.61
CA GLN A 158 -11.28 2.45 -14.96
C GLN A 158 -12.33 2.53 -13.84
N VAL A 159 -12.43 1.52 -12.97
CA VAL A 159 -13.57 1.39 -12.03
C VAL A 159 -13.21 1.43 -10.55
N ASN A 160 -11.93 1.29 -10.19
CA ASN A 160 -11.46 1.25 -8.79
C ASN A 160 -10.65 2.46 -8.35
N PHE A 161 -10.49 3.46 -9.23
CA PHE A 161 -9.72 4.67 -8.96
C PHE A 161 -10.67 5.87 -8.94
N ASP A 162 -10.49 6.76 -7.97
CA ASP A 162 -11.11 8.08 -7.99
C ASP A 162 -10.14 9.04 -8.70
N LEU A 163 -10.24 9.04 -10.04
CA LEU A 163 -9.36 9.83 -10.91
C LEU A 163 -9.82 11.29 -11.00
N LEU A 164 -8.93 12.19 -10.60
CA LEU A 164 -9.14 13.63 -10.60
C LEU A 164 -8.47 14.29 -11.82
N ASP A 165 -9.04 15.40 -12.26
CA ASP A 165 -8.49 16.18 -13.39
C ASP A 165 -7.34 17.10 -12.96
N GLU A 166 -7.37 17.61 -11.72
CA GLU A 166 -6.38 18.56 -11.19
C GLU A 166 -5.82 18.11 -9.83
N PRO A 167 -4.54 18.44 -9.53
CA PRO A 167 -3.93 18.12 -8.25
C PRO A 167 -4.55 18.90 -7.08
N LEU A 168 -4.67 18.22 -5.95
CA LEU A 168 -5.27 18.73 -4.72
C LEU A 168 -4.27 19.56 -3.92
N LYS A 169 -4.64 20.80 -3.61
CA LYS A 169 -3.81 21.70 -2.80
C LYS A 169 -3.94 21.43 -1.30
N LYS A 170 -5.13 21.05 -0.83
CA LYS A 170 -5.43 20.77 0.57
C LYS A 170 -6.40 19.61 0.69
N VAL A 171 -5.99 18.58 1.42
CA VAL A 171 -6.78 17.36 1.66
C VAL A 171 -6.99 17.21 3.15
N VAL A 172 -8.24 16.94 3.54
CA VAL A 172 -8.60 16.61 4.92
C VAL A 172 -9.13 15.19 4.95
N VAL A 173 -8.48 14.34 5.73
CA VAL A 173 -8.89 12.95 5.91
C VAL A 173 -9.36 12.76 7.34
N PHE A 174 -10.55 12.18 7.50
CA PHE A 174 -11.02 11.70 8.79
C PHE A 174 -10.67 10.22 8.97
N LEU A 175 -10.20 9.88 10.16
CA LEU A 175 -9.94 8.50 10.57
C LEU A 175 -10.94 8.10 11.64
N ASP A 176 -11.81 7.14 11.31
CA ASP A 176 -12.76 6.54 12.24
C ASP A 176 -12.03 6.01 13.50
N PRO A 177 -12.41 6.45 14.72
CA PRO A 177 -11.74 6.06 15.95
C PRO A 177 -11.85 4.56 16.29
N GLU A 178 -12.84 3.85 15.73
CA GLU A 178 -13.00 2.41 15.95
C GLU A 178 -12.03 1.58 15.10
N GLU A 179 -11.73 2.05 13.89
CA GLU A 179 -10.87 1.37 12.91
C GLU A 179 -9.39 1.80 13.05
N PHE A 180 -9.10 3.09 13.15
CA PHE A 180 -7.75 3.63 12.98
C PHE A 180 -7.10 4.02 14.31
N LYS A 181 -6.43 3.05 14.94
CA LYS A 181 -5.79 3.22 16.26
C LYS A 181 -4.28 3.48 16.22
N SER A 182 -3.66 3.31 15.06
CA SER A 182 -2.22 3.46 14.84
C SER A 182 -1.91 4.25 13.56
N THR A 183 -0.69 4.79 13.42
CA THR A 183 -0.25 5.33 12.11
C THR A 183 -0.01 4.22 11.10
N TRP A 184 0.25 2.99 11.54
CA TRP A 184 0.31 1.82 10.67
C TRP A 184 -0.95 1.69 9.80
N LEU A 185 -2.12 1.83 10.42
CA LEU A 185 -3.41 1.85 9.70
C LEU A 185 -3.74 3.24 9.15
N GLY A 186 -3.53 4.29 9.96
CA GLY A 186 -3.90 5.66 9.65
C GLY A 186 -3.18 6.23 8.42
N ASN A 187 -1.96 5.78 8.14
CA ASN A 187 -1.18 6.23 6.98
C ASN A 187 -1.78 5.80 5.64
N LYS A 188 -2.85 4.99 5.61
CA LYS A 188 -3.72 4.89 4.41
C LYS A 188 -4.12 6.27 3.90
N SER A 189 -4.36 7.23 4.81
CA SER A 189 -4.59 8.64 4.47
C SER A 189 -3.48 9.26 3.62
N VAL A 190 -2.23 8.87 3.82
CA VAL A 190 -1.06 9.37 3.09
C VAL A 190 -0.93 8.65 1.75
N TYR A 191 -0.72 7.33 1.78
CA TYR A 191 -0.35 6.61 0.56
C TYR A 191 -1.51 6.42 -0.44
N ARG A 192 -2.78 6.49 -0.01
CA ARG A 192 -3.93 6.46 -0.92
C ARG A 192 -4.25 7.81 -1.56
N THR A 193 -3.72 8.91 -1.03
CA THR A 193 -4.02 10.27 -1.54
C THR A 193 -2.80 10.94 -2.19
N ARG A 194 -1.58 10.47 -1.93
CA ARG A 194 -0.33 11.10 -2.41
C ARG A 194 -0.25 11.32 -3.91
N MET A 195 -0.96 10.52 -4.71
CA MET A 195 -0.95 10.62 -6.17
C MET A 195 -1.82 11.79 -6.64
N ALA A 196 -2.85 12.14 -5.87
CA ALA A 196 -3.71 13.29 -6.12
C ALA A 196 -3.17 14.61 -5.53
N ILE A 197 -2.33 14.58 -4.49
CA ILE A 197 -1.85 15.80 -3.82
C ILE A 197 -0.79 16.51 -4.66
N ALA A 198 -0.95 17.84 -4.78
CA ALA A 198 -0.02 18.75 -5.44
C ALA A 198 1.32 18.82 -4.69
N ASP A 199 2.40 19.08 -5.41
CA ASP A 199 3.66 19.49 -4.79
C ASP A 199 3.46 20.84 -4.08
N GLY A 200 3.96 20.96 -2.84
CA GLY A 200 3.67 22.06 -1.92
C GLY A 200 2.27 22.00 -1.27
N GLY A 201 1.49 20.95 -1.51
CA GLY A 201 0.16 20.77 -0.92
C GLY A 201 0.18 20.42 0.57
N GLU A 202 -1.03 20.31 1.15
CA GLU A 202 -1.25 20.00 2.56
C GLU A 202 -2.17 18.78 2.73
N LEU A 203 -1.77 17.84 3.57
CA LEU A 203 -2.61 16.75 4.07
C LEU A 203 -2.85 16.92 5.57
N ILE A 204 -4.11 17.04 5.97
CA ILE A 204 -4.54 17.10 7.36
C ILE A 204 -5.24 15.80 7.71
N VAL A 205 -4.77 15.10 8.74
CA VAL A 205 -5.30 13.81 9.19
C VAL A 205 -5.95 14.00 10.57
N LEU A 206 -7.28 13.98 10.60
CA LEU A 206 -8.08 14.04 11.83
C LEU A 206 -8.16 12.64 12.43
N ALA A 207 -7.43 12.41 13.53
CA ALA A 207 -7.16 11.08 14.06
C ALA A 207 -7.60 10.91 15.53
N PRO A 208 -8.93 10.99 15.82
CA PRO A 208 -9.46 10.90 17.19
C PRO A 208 -9.11 9.60 17.91
N GLY A 209 -8.98 8.48 17.19
CA GLY A 209 -8.68 7.16 17.76
C GLY A 209 -7.20 6.83 17.91
N LEU A 210 -6.28 7.71 17.46
CA LEU A 210 -4.85 7.41 17.43
C LEU A 210 -4.28 7.27 18.85
N LYS A 211 -3.62 6.14 19.12
CA LYS A 211 -3.04 5.81 20.43
C LYS A 211 -1.59 5.31 20.36
N GLN A 212 -1.15 4.88 19.18
CA GLN A 212 0.20 4.36 18.95
C GLN A 212 0.61 4.58 17.49
N PHE A 213 1.82 4.19 17.12
CA PHE A 213 2.33 4.30 15.76
C PHE A 213 2.40 2.95 15.06
N GLY A 214 2.94 1.92 15.70
CA GLY A 214 2.95 0.54 15.20
C GLY A 214 1.75 -0.29 15.64
N GLU A 215 1.50 -1.44 15.01
CA GLU A 215 0.47 -2.40 15.47
C GLU A 215 0.97 -3.29 16.61
N ASP A 216 2.28 -3.51 16.70
CA ASP A 216 2.92 -4.24 17.79
C ASP A 216 4.05 -3.41 18.44
N PRO A 217 4.47 -3.76 19.66
CA PRO A 217 5.46 -2.98 20.41
C PRO A 217 6.82 -2.84 19.71
N GLN A 218 7.25 -3.83 18.93
CA GLN A 218 8.53 -3.78 18.23
C GLN A 218 8.45 -2.81 17.04
N ILE A 219 7.40 -2.91 16.22
CA ILE A 219 7.19 -1.96 15.11
C ILE A 219 6.98 -0.54 15.63
N ASP A 220 6.22 -0.36 16.72
CA ASP A 220 5.99 0.95 17.34
C ASP A 220 7.31 1.61 17.77
N LYS A 221 8.18 0.84 18.45
CA LYS A 221 9.52 1.29 18.85
C LYS A 221 10.38 1.70 17.64
N LEU A 222 10.33 0.93 16.55
CA LEU A 222 11.07 1.25 15.32
C LEU A 222 10.55 2.54 14.68
N ILE A 223 9.23 2.73 14.59
CA ILE A 223 8.65 3.95 14.04
C ILE A 223 9.04 5.17 14.89
N ARG A 224 8.97 5.06 16.21
CA ARG A 224 9.42 6.12 17.14
C ARG A 224 10.90 6.46 16.97
N LYS A 225 11.75 5.45 16.74
CA LYS A 225 13.20 5.62 16.59
C LYS A 225 13.58 6.31 15.27
N TYR A 226 12.98 5.89 14.15
CA TYR A 226 13.42 6.31 12.82
C TYR A 226 12.56 7.45 12.25
N GLY A 227 11.25 7.40 12.47
CA GLY A 227 10.27 8.35 11.93
C GLY A 227 10.06 8.26 10.42
N TYR A 228 8.99 8.90 9.96
CA TYR A 228 8.61 9.06 8.54
C TYR A 228 9.42 10.20 7.91
N LYS A 229 10.61 9.88 7.40
CA LYS A 229 11.60 10.87 6.90
C LYS A 229 11.99 10.66 5.44
N GLY A 230 11.12 10.00 4.67
CA GLY A 230 11.32 9.74 3.24
C GLY A 230 12.28 8.60 2.94
N THR A 231 12.30 8.21 1.67
CA THR A 231 13.05 7.08 1.15
C THR A 231 14.55 7.15 1.46
N PRO A 232 15.27 8.28 1.20
CA PRO A 232 16.71 8.34 1.42
C PRO A 232 17.10 8.09 2.89
N ALA A 233 16.34 8.64 3.84
CA ALA A 233 16.61 8.47 5.26
C ALA A 233 16.40 7.02 5.71
N THR A 234 15.32 6.38 5.23
CA THR A 234 15.03 4.98 5.55
C THR A 234 16.04 4.01 4.93
N LEU A 235 16.44 4.21 3.67
CA LEU A 235 17.47 3.38 3.03
C LEU A 235 18.80 3.48 3.79
N LYS A 236 19.20 4.70 4.19
CA LYS A 236 20.37 4.91 5.05
C LYS A 236 20.23 4.19 6.39
N ALA A 237 19.07 4.30 7.05
CA ALA A 237 18.83 3.63 8.33
C ALA A 237 18.96 2.11 8.22
N VAL A 238 18.43 1.49 7.16
CA VAL A 238 18.56 0.05 6.87
C VAL A 238 20.01 -0.35 6.59
N ALA A 239 20.76 0.48 5.86
CA ALA A 239 22.17 0.24 5.60
C ALA A 239 23.02 0.32 6.88
N GLU A 240 22.67 1.19 7.83
CA GLU A 240 23.51 1.47 9.00
C GLU A 240 23.09 0.74 10.28
N ASN A 241 21.86 0.23 10.38
CA ASN A 241 21.31 -0.30 11.64
C ASN A 241 20.65 -1.67 11.47
N GLU A 242 21.06 -2.63 12.30
CA GLU A 242 20.60 -4.02 12.22
C GLU A 242 19.13 -4.19 12.60
N ASP A 243 18.63 -3.43 13.58
CA ASP A 243 17.27 -3.57 14.09
C ASP A 243 16.20 -3.24 13.05
N ILE A 244 16.39 -2.20 12.23
CA ILE A 244 15.47 -1.92 11.11
C ILE A 244 15.76 -2.79 9.88
N ARG A 245 17.00 -3.21 9.65
CA ARG A 245 17.37 -4.13 8.57
C ARG A 245 16.70 -5.49 8.70
N GLN A 246 16.54 -5.98 9.94
CA GLN A 246 15.78 -7.20 10.24
C GLN A 246 14.26 -7.01 10.17
N ASN A 247 13.78 -5.78 9.99
CA ASN A 247 12.36 -5.41 9.99
C ASN A 247 11.99 -4.60 8.74
N LEU A 248 12.29 -5.16 7.57
CA LEU A 248 12.05 -4.51 6.26
C LEU A 248 10.58 -4.11 6.01
N GLY A 249 9.61 -4.79 6.64
CA GLY A 249 8.21 -4.36 6.63
C GLY A 249 7.99 -3.00 7.32
N ALA A 250 8.65 -2.76 8.45
CA ALA A 250 8.63 -1.45 9.12
C ALA A 250 9.36 -0.40 8.28
N ALA A 251 10.49 -0.75 7.67
CA ALA A 251 11.20 0.15 6.76
C ALA A 251 10.31 0.56 5.56
N ALA A 252 9.64 -0.40 4.93
CA ALA A 252 8.68 -0.13 3.86
C ALA A 252 7.54 0.80 4.33
N HIS A 253 7.03 0.59 5.54
CA HIS A 253 5.98 1.44 6.12
C HIS A 253 6.45 2.89 6.33
N LEU A 254 7.67 3.10 6.82
CA LEU A 254 8.24 4.45 6.98
C LEU A 254 8.30 5.21 5.64
N ILE A 255 8.67 4.51 4.56
CA ILE A 255 8.69 5.08 3.21
C ILE A 255 7.27 5.41 2.74
N HIS A 256 6.33 4.47 2.85
CA HIS A 256 4.95 4.67 2.41
C HIS A 256 4.22 5.79 3.16
N GLY A 257 4.49 5.95 4.46
CA GLY A 257 3.93 7.02 5.29
C GLY A 257 4.60 8.38 5.10
N SER A 258 5.67 8.48 4.31
CA SER A 258 6.39 9.73 4.06
C SER A 258 5.89 10.45 2.80
N SER A 259 5.91 11.79 2.83
CA SER A 259 5.53 12.60 1.66
C SER A 259 6.60 12.69 0.58
N GLU A 260 7.83 12.21 0.85
CA GLU A 260 9.02 12.43 0.03
C GLU A 260 9.31 13.92 -0.20
N GLY A 261 8.97 14.76 0.78
CA GLY A 261 9.13 16.22 0.70
C GLY A 261 8.15 16.92 -0.24
N ARG A 262 7.21 16.19 -0.85
CA ARG A 262 6.26 16.75 -1.83
C ARG A 262 5.15 17.59 -1.18
N PHE A 263 4.67 17.22 -0.01
CA PHE A 263 3.58 17.91 0.68
C PHE A 263 3.76 17.81 2.20
N THR A 264 3.07 18.68 2.94
CA THR A 264 3.07 18.65 4.40
C THR A 264 2.02 17.67 4.91
N ILE A 265 2.34 16.96 5.99
CA ILE A 265 1.41 16.04 6.66
C ILE A 265 1.23 16.54 8.09
N THR A 266 0.02 16.96 8.43
CA THR A 266 -0.36 17.35 9.78
C THR A 266 -1.28 16.30 10.38
N TYR A 267 -0.82 15.61 11.42
CA TYR A 267 -1.66 14.73 12.22
C TYR A 267 -2.30 15.49 13.37
N CYS A 268 -3.60 15.26 13.56
CA CYS A 268 -4.38 15.83 14.65
C CYS A 268 -4.81 14.66 15.56
N PRO A 269 -3.96 14.23 16.51
CA PRO A 269 -4.21 13.05 17.31
C PRO A 269 -5.28 13.32 18.38
N GLY A 270 -6.02 12.26 18.73
CA GLY A 270 -6.75 12.21 19.99
C GLY A 270 -5.82 12.14 21.21
N PRO A 271 -6.36 11.99 22.44
CA PRO A 271 -5.58 12.08 23.68
C PRO A 271 -4.59 10.93 23.90
N GLY A 272 -4.61 9.89 23.05
CA GLY A 272 -3.74 8.72 23.18
C GLY A 272 -2.29 8.96 22.77
N VAL A 273 -2.00 10.03 22.01
CA VAL A 273 -0.66 10.41 21.57
C VAL A 273 -0.50 11.92 21.68
N THR A 274 0.60 12.39 22.25
CA THR A 274 0.88 13.82 22.37
C THR A 274 1.32 14.45 21.03
N LEU A 275 1.15 15.77 20.90
CA LEU A 275 1.62 16.50 19.71
C LEU A 275 3.15 16.36 19.51
N ASP A 276 3.92 16.29 20.60
CA ASP A 276 5.37 16.15 20.52
C ASP A 276 5.80 14.75 20.08
N GLU A 277 5.06 13.71 20.48
CA GLU A 277 5.29 12.36 19.94
C GLU A 277 5.01 12.31 18.44
N VAL A 278 3.94 12.94 17.95
CA VAL A 278 3.66 13.06 16.52
C VAL A 278 4.78 13.81 15.78
N ARG A 279 5.29 14.91 16.35
CA ARG A 279 6.43 15.64 15.78
C ARG A 279 7.71 14.80 15.77
N SER A 280 7.93 13.99 16.79
CA SER A 280 9.14 13.15 16.93
C SER A 280 9.29 12.15 15.78
N ILE A 281 8.17 11.69 15.23
CA ILE A 281 8.15 10.75 14.09
C ILE A 281 8.16 11.45 12.72
N GLY A 282 8.31 12.78 12.65
CA GLY A 282 8.51 13.50 11.38
C GLY A 282 7.26 14.15 10.77
N PHE A 283 6.11 14.12 11.45
CA PHE A 283 4.91 14.84 11.02
C PHE A 283 4.77 16.22 11.67
N GLN A 284 3.95 17.09 11.07
CA GLN A 284 3.41 18.23 11.80
C GLN A 284 2.28 17.76 12.72
N ALA A 285 2.01 18.52 13.77
CA ALA A 285 0.99 18.18 14.76
C ALA A 285 0.18 19.40 15.17
N ALA A 286 -1.14 19.25 15.19
CA ALA A 286 -2.09 20.30 15.59
C ALA A 286 -3.17 19.74 16.54
N PRO A 287 -3.73 20.57 17.45
CA PRO A 287 -4.80 20.13 18.35
C PRO A 287 -6.05 19.67 17.60
N LEU A 288 -6.53 18.47 17.91
CA LEU A 288 -7.71 17.89 17.25
C LEU A 288 -8.97 18.74 17.43
N ASP A 289 -9.23 19.24 18.65
CA ASP A 289 -10.45 20.01 18.94
C ASP A 289 -10.52 21.32 18.13
N GLU A 290 -9.38 21.96 17.87
CA GLU A 290 -9.32 23.16 17.02
C GLU A 290 -9.59 22.81 15.56
N MET A 291 -8.98 21.72 15.09
CA MET A 291 -9.14 21.27 13.71
C MET A 291 -10.54 20.73 13.42
N LEU A 292 -11.22 20.09 14.39
CA LEU A 292 -12.61 19.63 14.25
C LEU A 292 -13.62 20.78 14.24
N LYS A 293 -13.34 21.90 14.92
CA LYS A 293 -14.18 23.11 14.80
C LYS A 293 -14.16 23.67 13.39
N ARG A 294 -12.99 23.63 12.73
CA ARG A 294 -12.82 24.09 11.35
C ARG A 294 -13.34 23.05 10.36
N TYR A 295 -12.86 21.81 10.44
CA TYR A 295 -13.13 20.72 9.51
C TYR A 295 -14.03 19.66 10.16
N ASN A 296 -15.30 20.01 10.39
CA ASN A 296 -16.25 19.12 11.08
C ASN A 296 -16.70 17.95 10.17
N PRO A 297 -16.34 16.69 10.47
CA PRO A 297 -16.71 15.51 9.68
C PRO A 297 -18.22 15.34 9.45
N ASP A 298 -19.06 15.73 10.41
CA ASP A 298 -20.51 15.58 10.34
C ASP A 298 -21.16 16.54 9.32
N LYS A 299 -20.43 17.58 8.92
CA LYS A 299 -20.90 18.62 7.99
C LYS A 299 -20.26 18.53 6.61
N LEU A 300 -19.07 17.94 6.52
CA LEU A 300 -18.33 17.79 5.27
C LEU A 300 -18.92 16.66 4.44
N LYS A 301 -18.77 16.77 3.12
CA LYS A 301 -19.13 15.71 2.16
C LYS A 301 -17.87 15.23 1.47
N ASP A 302 -17.79 13.94 1.14
CA ASP A 302 -16.65 13.43 0.39
C ASP A 302 -16.47 14.19 -0.93
N GLY A 303 -15.23 14.55 -1.24
CA GLY A 303 -14.86 15.40 -2.37
C GLY A 303 -14.66 16.88 -2.01
N PHE A 304 -14.90 17.77 -2.98
CA PHE A 304 -14.63 19.19 -2.80
C PHE A 304 -15.62 19.88 -1.86
N ASN A 305 -15.09 20.66 -0.92
CA ASN A 305 -15.84 21.53 -0.02
C ASN A 305 -15.26 22.95 -0.08
N THR A 306 -16.12 23.95 0.16
CA THR A 306 -15.72 25.34 0.37
C THR A 306 -16.05 25.72 1.80
N MET A 307 -15.03 26.09 2.57
CA MET A 307 -15.15 26.51 3.96
C MET A 307 -15.78 27.91 4.05
N PRO A 308 -16.30 28.32 5.23
CA PRO A 308 -16.96 29.62 5.39
C PRO A 308 -16.10 30.85 5.03
N ASP A 309 -14.77 30.72 5.10
CA ASP A 309 -13.81 31.77 4.73
C ASP A 309 -13.36 31.70 3.24
N GLY A 310 -13.96 30.81 2.45
CA GLY A 310 -13.64 30.61 1.03
C GLY A 310 -12.50 29.62 0.76
N GLU A 311 -11.86 29.05 1.80
CA GLU A 311 -10.87 28.00 1.61
C GLU A 311 -11.49 26.77 0.90
N LYS A 312 -10.81 26.24 -0.12
CA LYS A 312 -11.21 25.01 -0.81
C LYS A 312 -10.41 23.84 -0.29
N ILE A 313 -11.11 22.77 0.12
CA ILE A 313 -10.51 21.51 0.56
C ILE A 313 -11.10 20.32 -0.19
N PHE A 314 -10.36 19.22 -0.23
CA PHE A 314 -10.89 17.92 -0.61
C PHE A 314 -11.01 17.03 0.62
N TYR A 315 -12.21 16.58 0.95
CA TYR A 315 -12.49 15.80 2.14
C TYR A 315 -12.66 14.30 1.82
N ILE A 316 -12.12 13.45 2.68
CA ILE A 316 -12.23 11.99 2.61
C ILE A 316 -12.61 11.48 4.00
N SER A 317 -13.78 10.85 4.09
CA SER A 317 -14.34 10.29 5.31
C SER A 317 -13.79 8.90 5.65
N ASN A 318 -13.33 8.14 4.66
CA ASN A 318 -12.69 6.84 4.85
C ASN A 318 -11.59 6.57 3.81
N PRO A 319 -10.29 6.64 4.17
CA PRO A 319 -9.19 6.42 3.23
C PRO A 319 -8.97 4.94 2.88
N ALA A 320 -9.65 3.98 3.51
CA ALA A 320 -9.53 2.56 3.19
C ALA A 320 -10.32 2.14 1.94
N LEU A 321 -11.27 2.97 1.49
CA LEU A 321 -12.22 2.60 0.43
C LEU A 321 -11.83 3.05 -0.98
N GLY A 322 -10.77 3.86 -1.13
CA GLY A 322 -10.44 4.50 -2.39
C GLY A 322 -8.95 4.61 -2.67
N LEU A 323 -8.64 4.93 -3.92
CA LEU A 323 -7.32 5.39 -4.36
C LEU A 323 -7.54 6.66 -5.19
N TRP A 324 -7.02 7.78 -4.71
CA TRP A 324 -7.13 9.07 -5.38
C TRP A 324 -5.86 9.38 -6.15
N ALA A 325 -6.02 9.65 -7.44
CA ALA A 325 -4.90 9.90 -8.33
C ALA A 325 -5.33 10.80 -9.49
N LEU A 326 -4.37 11.27 -10.30
CA LEU A 326 -4.66 12.13 -11.45
C LEU A 326 -4.88 11.28 -12.70
N LYS A 327 -5.83 11.68 -13.55
CA LYS A 327 -6.01 11.04 -14.87
C LYS A 327 -4.71 11.05 -15.68
N SER A 328 -3.93 12.13 -15.61
CA SER A 328 -2.65 12.26 -16.34
C SER A 328 -1.56 11.26 -15.91
N GLN A 329 -1.73 10.56 -14.79
CA GLN A 329 -0.80 9.54 -14.32
C GLN A 329 -1.07 8.16 -14.94
N PHE A 330 -2.19 8.00 -15.64
CA PHE A 330 -2.57 6.74 -16.27
C PHE A 330 -2.93 7.00 -17.74
N ASN A 331 -2.44 6.15 -18.63
CA ASN A 331 -2.80 6.19 -20.05
C ASN A 331 -4.14 5.47 -20.24
N LEU A 332 -5.23 6.06 -19.73
CA LEU A 332 -6.59 5.49 -19.75
C LEU A 332 -7.45 5.99 -20.91
#